data_AF-A0A939F7U4-F1
#
_entry.id   AF-A0A939F7U4-F1
#
_cell.length_a   1.000
_cell.length_b   1.000
_cell.length_c   1.000
_cell.angle_alpha   90.00
_cell.angle_beta   90.00
_cell.angle_gamma   90.00
#
_symmetry.space_group_name_H-M   'P 1'
#
loop_
_entity.id
_entity.type
_entity.pdbx_description
1 polymer ?
#
loop_
_entity_poly.entity_id
_entity_poly.type
_entity_poly.pdbx_seq_one_letter_code
_entity_poly.pdbx_strand_id
1 'polypeptide(L)'
;MRSDERSRSVRPVRRHPRTLALAAVALAGALAFSVAAPAEALSGQRLAGCGWNEATDRDHASYEHCATDTNVWIQVTRTWRSDYHRCVGPGRTVLDSDASGAWYDSNYQGGTCSHPGDTGP
;
A
#
# COMPACT_ATOMS: atom_id res chain seq x y z
N MET A 1 -4.76 0.21 -87.44
CA MET A 1 -3.56 -0.50 -87.90
C MET A 1 -2.34 0.19 -87.30
N ARG A 2 -1.57 -0.57 -86.49
CA ARG A 2 -0.10 -0.52 -86.23
C ARG A 2 0.55 0.85 -85.95
N SER A 3 1.02 1.09 -84.71
CA SER A 3 2.42 0.84 -84.24
C SER A 3 3.33 2.02 -84.60
N ASP A 4 4.22 2.61 -83.78
CA ASP A 4 5.06 2.17 -82.66
C ASP A 4 5.61 3.48 -82.00
N GLU A 5 5.68 3.62 -80.66
CA GLU A 5 6.89 3.40 -79.81
C GLU A 5 7.95 4.54 -79.93
N ARG A 6 8.37 5.32 -78.91
CA ARG A 6 9.31 5.00 -77.82
C ARG A 6 9.66 6.36 -77.15
N SER A 7 9.65 6.55 -75.84
CA SER A 7 10.85 6.29 -75.02
C SER A 7 10.51 6.53 -73.54
N ARG A 8 10.37 5.44 -72.79
CA ARG A 8 10.44 5.44 -71.32
C ARG A 8 11.91 5.36 -70.92
N SER A 9 12.43 6.40 -70.28
CA SER A 9 13.76 6.35 -69.68
C SER A 9 13.65 5.77 -68.27
N VAL A 10 13.88 4.46 -68.17
CA VAL A 10 14.17 3.74 -66.93
C VAL A 10 15.67 3.86 -66.67
N ARG A 11 16.07 4.24 -65.45
CA ARG A 11 17.40 3.90 -64.93
C ARG A 11 17.30 2.91 -63.76
N PRO A 12 18.28 1.99 -63.64
CA PRO A 12 18.12 0.77 -62.87
C PRO A 12 18.84 0.84 -61.51
N VAL A 13 18.28 0.07 -60.57
CA VAL A 13 18.96 -0.88 -59.67
C VAL A 13 20.14 -0.36 -58.84
N ARG A 14 20.01 -0.48 -57.52
CA ARG A 14 20.93 -1.36 -56.76
C ARG A 14 20.17 -2.20 -55.74
N ARG A 15 20.19 -3.50 -56.00
CA ARG A 15 19.73 -4.60 -55.14
C ARG A 15 20.75 -4.85 -54.03
N HIS A 16 20.23 -5.41 -52.93
CA HIS A 16 20.88 -5.73 -51.66
C HIS A 16 22.05 -6.73 -51.80
N PRO A 17 22.85 -6.89 -50.73
CA PRO A 17 22.80 -8.19 -50.08
C PRO A 17 22.62 -8.15 -48.55
N ARG A 18 21.78 -9.06 -48.10
CA ARG A 18 21.71 -9.60 -46.73
C ARG A 18 22.99 -10.38 -46.43
N THR A 19 23.56 -10.19 -45.24
CA THR A 19 24.29 -11.22 -44.44
C THR A 19 24.64 -10.57 -43.10
N LEU A 20 23.88 -10.84 -42.03
CA LEU A 20 24.13 -11.91 -41.06
C LEU A 20 25.47 -11.78 -40.32
N ALA A 21 25.43 -11.29 -39.08
CA ALA A 21 26.14 -11.82 -37.91
C ALA A 21 25.92 -10.86 -36.74
N LEU A 22 25.06 -11.21 -35.77
CA LEU A 22 25.46 -11.84 -34.52
C LEU A 22 26.40 -10.97 -33.68
N ALA A 23 25.81 -10.12 -32.84
CA ALA A 23 26.35 -9.80 -31.54
C ALA A 23 25.18 -9.52 -30.59
N ALA A 24 24.56 -10.60 -30.14
CA ALA A 24 23.71 -10.59 -28.96
C ALA A 24 24.61 -10.28 -27.76
N VAL A 25 24.51 -9.08 -27.22
CA VAL A 25 24.90 -8.82 -25.83
C VAL A 25 23.61 -8.67 -25.06
N ALA A 26 23.06 -9.81 -24.66
CA ALA A 26 22.03 -9.88 -23.66
C ALA A 26 22.66 -9.44 -22.33
N LEU A 27 22.60 -8.15 -22.00
CA LEU A 27 22.61 -7.75 -20.59
C LEU A 27 21.25 -8.14 -20.02
N ALA A 28 21.16 -9.40 -19.61
CA ALA A 28 20.19 -9.84 -18.63
C ALA A 28 20.51 -9.13 -17.31
N GLY A 29 20.10 -7.86 -17.22
CA GLY A 29 19.87 -7.20 -15.95
C GLY A 29 18.68 -7.89 -15.33
N ALA A 30 18.94 -8.97 -14.60
CA ALA A 30 17.99 -9.52 -13.66
C ALA A 30 17.74 -8.43 -12.61
N LEU A 31 16.77 -7.56 -12.89
CA LEU A 31 16.03 -6.86 -11.86
C LEU A 31 15.46 -7.97 -11.00
N ALA A 32 16.17 -8.26 -9.91
CA ALA A 32 15.66 -9.03 -8.82
C ALA A 32 14.34 -8.36 -8.46
N PHE A 33 13.23 -8.97 -8.89
CA PHE A 33 11.95 -8.75 -8.27
C PHE A 33 12.17 -9.16 -6.82
N SER A 34 12.46 -8.18 -5.98
CA SER A 34 12.27 -8.28 -4.56
C SER A 34 10.80 -8.64 -4.38
N VAL A 35 10.52 -9.94 -4.30
CA VAL A 35 9.30 -10.42 -3.68
C VAL A 35 9.41 -9.85 -2.27
N ALA A 36 8.75 -8.71 -2.06
CA ALA A 36 8.40 -8.30 -0.72
C ALA A 36 7.66 -9.51 -0.17
N ALA A 37 8.29 -10.22 0.76
CA ALA A 37 7.61 -11.24 1.53
C ALA A 37 6.29 -10.61 1.99
N PRO A 38 5.13 -11.30 1.87
CA PRO A 38 3.98 -10.84 2.61
C PRO A 38 4.46 -10.66 4.04
N ALA A 39 4.32 -9.45 4.58
CA ALA A 39 4.52 -9.24 5.99
C ALA A 39 3.58 -10.24 6.67
N GLU A 40 4.14 -11.33 7.17
CA GLU A 40 3.45 -12.23 8.08
C GLU A 40 3.11 -11.33 9.25
N ALA A 41 1.88 -10.79 9.26
CA ALA A 41 1.32 -10.09 10.39
C ALA A 41 1.44 -11.08 11.54
N LEU A 42 2.40 -10.78 12.40
CA LEU A 42 2.81 -11.58 13.52
C LEU A 42 1.54 -12.03 14.26
N SER A 43 1.43 -13.34 14.42
CA SER A 43 0.72 -14.04 15.49
C SER A 43 -0.72 -13.61 15.74
N GLY A 44 -1.65 -14.56 15.69
CA GLY A 44 -2.98 -14.39 16.27
C GLY A 44 -2.87 -13.87 17.71
N GLN A 45 -2.89 -12.55 17.85
CA GLN A 45 -3.05 -11.85 19.09
C GLN A 45 -4.44 -12.28 19.53
N ARG A 46 -4.50 -13.10 20.58
CA ARG A 46 -5.76 -13.50 21.20
C ARG A 46 -6.53 -12.20 21.43
N LEU A 47 -7.59 -11.97 20.65
CA LEU A 47 -8.52 -10.86 20.84
C LEU A 47 -8.98 -10.96 22.28
N ALA A 48 -8.42 -10.12 23.17
CA ALA A 48 -8.80 -10.12 24.58
C ALA A 48 -10.26 -9.70 24.75
N GLY A 49 -10.80 -9.04 23.73
CA GLY A 49 -12.16 -8.55 23.58
C GLY A 49 -12.10 -7.35 22.63
N CYS A 50 -13.19 -7.07 21.93
CA CYS A 50 -13.31 -5.85 21.13
C CYS A 50 -13.31 -4.62 22.06
N GLY A 51 -12.60 -3.57 21.67
CA GLY A 51 -12.62 -2.28 22.35
C GLY A 51 -11.41 -2.03 23.26
N TRP A 52 -11.62 -1.25 24.31
CA TRP A 52 -10.57 -0.83 25.23
C TRP A 52 -10.05 -1.99 26.08
N ASN A 53 -8.73 -2.10 26.11
CA ASN A 53 -7.98 -2.99 26.98
C ASN A 53 -7.04 -2.13 27.82
N GLU A 54 -7.30 -2.12 29.14
CA GLU A 54 -6.47 -1.39 30.08
C GLU A 54 -5.03 -1.91 30.08
N ALA A 55 -4.08 -1.01 30.36
CA ALA A 55 -2.70 -1.40 30.55
C ALA A 55 -2.60 -2.41 31.71
N THR A 56 -1.71 -3.39 31.57
CA THR A 56 -1.36 -4.30 32.65
C THR A 56 0.12 -4.12 32.98
N ASP A 57 0.60 -4.74 34.07
CA ASP A 57 2.03 -4.68 34.45
C ASP A 57 3.00 -5.13 33.34
N ARG A 58 2.52 -5.80 32.29
CA ARG A 58 3.32 -6.33 31.19
C ARG A 58 2.98 -5.77 29.82
N ASP A 59 1.86 -5.06 29.66
CA ASP A 59 1.36 -4.62 28.36
C ASP A 59 0.82 -3.19 28.44
N HIS A 60 1.09 -2.40 27.39
CA HIS A 60 0.50 -1.07 27.24
C HIS A 60 -1.01 -1.14 27.01
N ALA A 61 -1.69 -0.05 27.38
CA ALA A 61 -3.09 0.15 27.02
C ALA A 61 -3.27 0.01 25.50
N SER A 62 -4.37 -0.63 25.10
CA SER A 62 -4.63 -0.91 23.70
C SER A 62 -6.11 -0.85 23.37
N TYR A 63 -6.42 -0.63 22.09
CA TYR A 63 -7.76 -0.71 21.57
C TYR A 63 -7.80 -1.78 20.49
N GLU A 64 -8.71 -2.73 20.63
CA GLU A 64 -8.91 -3.83 19.70
C GLU A 64 -10.10 -3.55 18.80
N HIS A 65 -9.87 -3.27 17.52
CA HIS A 65 -10.95 -3.10 16.56
C HIS A 65 -11.33 -4.46 15.97
N CYS A 66 -12.57 -4.88 16.21
CA CYS A 66 -13.01 -6.21 15.81
C CYS A 66 -13.45 -6.35 14.35
N ALA A 67 -13.67 -5.25 13.64
CA ALA A 67 -13.91 -5.37 12.21
C ALA A 67 -12.58 -5.66 11.49
N THR A 68 -12.65 -6.45 10.42
CA THR A 68 -11.46 -6.93 9.69
C THR A 68 -11.07 -6.05 8.50
N ASP A 69 -11.92 -5.11 8.10
CA ASP A 69 -11.84 -4.40 6.82
C ASP A 69 -12.13 -2.89 6.91
N THR A 70 -12.43 -2.38 8.10
CA THR A 70 -12.78 -0.98 8.32
C THR A 70 -11.86 -0.33 9.33
N ASN A 71 -11.67 0.98 9.19
CA ASN A 71 -11.03 1.80 10.20
C ASN A 71 -12.10 2.63 10.92
N VAL A 72 -11.88 2.90 12.21
CA VAL A 72 -12.80 3.69 13.03
C VAL A 72 -12.06 4.77 13.79
N TRP A 73 -12.75 5.89 14.01
CA TRP A 73 -12.28 6.89 14.96
C TRP A 73 -12.64 6.46 16.37
N ILE A 74 -11.64 6.52 17.24
CA ILE A 74 -11.81 6.39 18.68
C ILE A 74 -11.41 7.70 19.35
N GLN A 75 -12.11 8.05 20.42
CA GLN A 75 -11.61 9.02 21.37
C GLN A 75 -10.75 8.28 22.38
N VAL A 76 -9.51 8.73 22.55
CA VAL A 76 -8.58 8.25 23.57
C VAL A 76 -8.53 9.28 24.68
N THR A 77 -8.86 8.86 25.90
CA THR A 77 -8.68 9.67 27.11
C THR A 77 -7.33 9.46 27.71
N ARG A 78 -6.68 10.56 28.08
CA ARG A 78 -5.36 10.55 28.72
C ARG A 78 -5.43 11.09 30.14
N THR A 79 -4.61 10.54 31.02
CA THR A 79 -4.61 10.93 32.44
C THR A 79 -4.00 12.32 32.66
N TRP A 80 -2.97 12.68 31.89
CA TRP A 80 -2.14 13.87 32.16
C TRP A 80 -2.11 14.87 31.00
N ARG A 81 -2.71 14.52 29.86
CA ARG A 81 -2.71 15.31 28.62
C ARG A 81 -4.14 15.43 28.11
N SER A 82 -4.36 16.35 27.17
CA SER A 82 -5.66 16.47 26.50
C SER A 82 -6.02 15.17 25.79
N ASP A 83 -7.30 14.85 25.78
CA ASP A 83 -7.84 13.74 24.99
C ASP A 83 -7.61 13.99 23.49
N TYR A 84 -7.57 12.93 22.70
CA TYR A 84 -7.37 13.03 21.26
C TYR A 84 -8.12 11.95 20.51
N HIS A 85 -8.44 12.25 19.26
CA HIS A 85 -9.03 11.26 18.35
C HIS A 85 -7.93 10.56 17.58
N ARG A 86 -8.05 9.23 17.50
CA ARG A 86 -7.13 8.39 16.74
C ARG A 86 -7.91 7.48 15.81
N CYS A 87 -7.45 7.39 14.58
CA CYS A 87 -7.93 6.41 13.64
C CYS A 87 -7.29 5.06 13.97
N VAL A 88 -8.09 4.03 14.18
CA VAL A 88 -7.63 2.67 14.43
C VAL A 88 -8.14 1.73 13.35
N GLY A 89 -7.25 0.84 12.91
CA GLY A 89 -7.57 -0.19 11.94
C GLY A 89 -7.90 -1.52 12.59
N PRO A 90 -8.22 -2.54 11.78
CA PRO A 90 -8.49 -3.90 12.23
C PRO A 90 -7.41 -4.45 13.17
N GLY A 91 -7.86 -5.12 14.24
CA GLY A 91 -6.99 -5.75 15.23
C GLY A 91 -6.51 -4.79 16.33
N ARG A 92 -5.34 -5.09 16.90
CA ARG A 92 -4.84 -4.42 18.10
C ARG A 92 -4.05 -3.17 17.77
N THR A 93 -4.54 -2.01 18.23
CA THR A 93 -3.78 -0.76 18.21
C THR A 93 -3.28 -0.42 19.61
N VAL A 94 -1.96 -0.33 19.78
CA VAL A 94 -1.34 0.14 21.02
C VAL A 94 -1.50 1.65 21.15
N LEU A 95 -1.96 2.09 22.32
CA LEU A 95 -2.21 3.49 22.65
C LEU A 95 -1.06 4.07 23.48
N ASP A 96 -1.17 5.37 23.79
CA ASP A 96 -0.15 6.03 24.60
C ASP A 96 -0.08 5.43 26.01
N SER A 97 1.09 5.50 26.64
CA SER A 97 1.31 4.97 27.99
C SER A 97 0.46 5.65 29.07
N ASP A 98 -0.03 6.86 28.82
CA ASP A 98 -0.91 7.62 29.71
C ASP A 98 -2.39 7.51 29.33
N ALA A 99 -2.74 6.65 28.37
CA ALA A 99 -4.13 6.37 28.04
C ALA A 99 -4.83 5.70 29.23
N SER A 100 -5.97 6.26 29.63
CA SER A 100 -6.83 5.74 30.71
C SER A 100 -8.18 5.27 30.21
N GLY A 101 -8.48 5.46 28.93
CA GLY A 101 -9.69 4.96 28.30
C GLY A 101 -9.66 5.15 26.79
N ALA A 102 -10.43 4.33 26.08
CA ALA A 102 -10.74 4.59 24.67
C ALA A 102 -12.12 4.05 24.30
N TRP A 103 -12.83 4.78 23.45
CA TRP A 103 -14.13 4.34 22.96
C TRP A 103 -14.33 4.77 21.51
N TYR A 104 -15.14 3.99 20.81
CA TYR A 104 -15.61 4.34 19.48
C TYR A 104 -16.42 5.64 19.51
N ASP A 105 -16.04 6.59 18.67
CA ASP A 105 -16.74 7.86 18.52
C ASP A 105 -17.30 8.00 17.11
N SER A 106 -18.59 7.65 16.95
CA SER A 106 -19.31 7.79 15.69
C SER A 106 -19.63 9.24 15.33
N ASN A 107 -19.55 10.17 16.28
CA ASN A 107 -19.93 11.56 16.07
C ASN A 107 -18.74 12.43 15.64
N TYR A 108 -17.52 11.89 15.69
CA TYR A 108 -16.34 12.62 15.27
C TYR A 108 -16.36 12.98 13.78
N GLN A 109 -16.21 14.27 13.47
CA GLN A 109 -16.24 14.81 12.10
C GLN A 109 -14.89 15.40 11.66
N GLY A 110 -13.79 15.14 12.40
CA GLY A 110 -12.50 15.79 12.16
C GLY A 110 -11.73 15.31 10.91
N GLY A 111 -12.26 14.33 10.18
CA GLY A 111 -11.65 13.88 8.91
C GLY A 111 -11.99 12.43 8.58
N THR A 112 -11.46 11.97 7.44
CA THR A 112 -11.57 10.56 7.06
C THR A 112 -10.53 9.73 7.80
N CYS A 113 -10.97 8.62 8.42
CA CYS A 113 -10.10 7.61 9.02
C CYS A 113 -9.51 6.73 7.90
N SER A 114 -8.65 7.33 7.07
CA SER A 114 -8.13 6.69 5.86
C SER A 114 -7.06 5.67 6.18
N HIS A 115 -6.19 5.97 7.15
CA HIS A 115 -5.11 5.08 7.56
C HIS A 115 -5.06 4.91 9.09
N PRO A 116 -4.86 3.68 9.59
CA PRO A 116 -4.63 3.45 11.01
C PRO A 116 -3.44 4.27 11.51
N GLY A 117 -3.62 4.95 12.64
CA GLY A 117 -2.61 5.84 13.20
C GLY A 117 -2.76 7.30 12.81
N ASP A 118 -3.65 7.64 11.87
CA ASP A 118 -4.02 9.03 11.62
C ASP A 118 -4.52 9.67 12.93
N THR A 119 -4.02 10.86 13.22
CA THR A 119 -4.45 11.64 14.38
C THR A 119 -5.40 12.73 13.91
N GLY A 120 -6.46 12.94 14.70
CA GLY A 120 -7.44 13.98 14.41
C GLY A 120 -6.83 15.39 14.50
N PRO A 121 -7.36 16.37 13.75
CA PRO A 121 -6.98 17.79 13.88
C PRO A 121 -7.29 18.40 15.25
#